data_AF-A0A430HT11-F1
#
_entry.id   AF-A0A430HT11-F1
#
_cell.length_a   1.000
_cell.length_b   1.000
_cell.length_c   1.000
_cell.angle_alpha   90.00
_cell.angle_beta   90.00
_cell.angle_gamma   90.00
#
_symmetry.space_group_name_H-M   'P 1'
#
loop_
_entity.id
_entity.type
_entity.pdbx_description
1 polymer ?
#
loop_
_entity_poly.entity_id
_entity_poly.type
_entity_poly.pdbx_seq_one_letter_code
_entity_poly.pdbx_strand_id
1 'polypeptide(L)'
;MNMTIAGLLSLLALAGCDWKEREARQRQEELDRTFTATSYNYTRYILHQIAFKDSALPFKIDNAPSGGSTYRVNGSEETLDNGEKITRSASTCCFMWSGPLDKPGRVRLVWLVIHNLGYYDAEPEGYEAPSRNNPRGGRWCQAIVDIRPAAGPDRPDMVAFHFLADGSVQAQLANEMTAKPLASSEVKRHSAPMPEGQVCRQEIDNPWYGIPPKPHRE
;
A
#
# COMPACT_ATOMS: atom_id res chain seq x y z
N MET A 1 4.13 -1.41 -70.70
CA MET A 1 4.86 -2.55 -70.11
C MET A 1 5.07 -2.26 -68.63
N ASN A 2 4.89 -3.23 -67.75
CA ASN A 2 4.58 -3.00 -66.33
C ASN A 2 5.82 -2.68 -65.47
N MET A 3 5.78 -1.60 -64.67
CA MET A 3 6.62 -1.40 -63.48
C MET A 3 6.18 -0.15 -62.70
N THR A 4 5.29 -0.28 -61.69
CA THR A 4 5.10 0.71 -60.59
C THR A 4 4.06 0.32 -59.50
N ILE A 5 3.57 -0.92 -59.41
CA ILE A 5 2.62 -1.34 -58.36
C ILE A 5 3.17 -2.55 -57.58
N ALA A 6 4.23 -2.31 -56.81
CA ALA A 6 4.81 -3.32 -55.91
C ALA A 6 5.40 -2.73 -54.61
N GLY A 7 5.80 -1.46 -54.59
CA GLY A 7 6.50 -0.86 -53.43
C GLY A 7 5.62 -0.43 -52.24
N LEU A 8 4.33 -0.12 -52.44
CA LEU A 8 3.49 0.44 -51.37
C LEU A 8 2.93 -0.61 -50.38
N LEU A 9 2.76 -1.87 -50.80
CA LEU A 9 2.20 -2.92 -49.95
C LEU A 9 3.20 -3.44 -48.89
N SER A 10 4.51 -3.32 -49.14
CA SER A 10 5.55 -3.80 -48.22
C SER A 10 5.73 -2.91 -46.98
N LEU A 11 5.44 -1.61 -47.08
CA LEU A 11 5.62 -0.66 -45.96
C LEU A 11 4.51 -0.78 -44.90
N LEU A 12 3.27 -1.08 -45.31
CA LEU A 12 2.15 -1.30 -44.39
C LEU A 12 2.29 -2.61 -43.58
N ALA A 13 2.90 -3.64 -44.17
CA ALA A 13 3.16 -4.91 -43.48
C ALA A 13 4.15 -4.76 -42.32
N LEU A 14 5.16 -3.89 -42.44
CA LEU A 14 6.17 -3.66 -41.39
C LEU A 14 5.61 -2.84 -40.22
N ALA A 15 4.78 -1.83 -40.49
CA ALA A 15 4.13 -1.02 -39.45
C ALA A 15 3.13 -1.82 -38.59
N GLY A 16 2.47 -2.83 -39.16
CA GLY A 16 1.52 -3.70 -38.45
C GLY A 16 2.16 -4.71 -37.50
N CYS A 17 3.44 -5.08 -37.72
CA CYS A 17 4.18 -5.98 -36.84
C CYS A 17 4.76 -5.24 -35.62
N ASP A 18 5.36 -4.07 -35.82
CA ASP A 18 5.97 -3.25 -34.76
C ASP A 18 4.94 -2.81 -33.69
N TRP A 19 3.68 -2.55 -34.08
CA TRP A 19 2.60 -2.22 -33.14
C TRP A 19 2.40 -3.29 -32.05
N LYS A 20 2.32 -4.58 -32.42
CA LYS A 20 2.08 -5.66 -31.45
C LYS A 20 3.26 -5.89 -30.52
N GLU A 21 4.48 -5.79 -31.04
CA GLU A 21 5.69 -5.89 -30.21
C GLU A 21 5.83 -4.69 -29.26
N ARG A 22 5.42 -3.50 -29.71
CA ARG A 22 5.36 -2.29 -28.88
C ARG A 22 4.30 -2.39 -27.79
N GLU A 23 3.08 -2.84 -28.10
CA GLU A 23 2.04 -3.12 -27.09
C GLU A 23 2.51 -4.17 -26.08
N ALA A 24 3.09 -5.28 -26.54
CA ALA A 24 3.58 -6.34 -25.67
C ALA A 24 4.69 -5.85 -24.72
N ARG A 25 5.63 -5.06 -25.23
CA ARG A 25 6.68 -4.42 -24.42
C ARG A 25 6.13 -3.41 -23.42
N GLN A 26 5.19 -2.54 -23.83
CA GLN A 26 4.55 -1.59 -22.90
C GLN A 26 3.79 -2.32 -21.79
N ARG A 27 3.04 -3.37 -22.15
CA ARG A 27 2.34 -4.22 -21.18
C ARG A 27 3.30 -4.95 -20.25
N GLN A 28 4.46 -5.39 -20.75
CA GLN A 28 5.50 -5.96 -19.90
C GLN A 28 6.10 -4.90 -18.98
N GLU A 29 6.39 -3.68 -19.45
CA GLU A 29 6.87 -2.58 -18.61
C GLU A 29 5.86 -2.15 -17.54
N GLU A 30 4.56 -2.22 -17.83
CA GLU A 30 3.47 -1.99 -16.87
C GLU A 30 3.41 -3.11 -15.81
N LEU A 31 3.45 -4.37 -16.23
CA LEU A 31 3.55 -5.53 -15.32
C LEU A 31 4.86 -5.51 -14.51
N ASP A 32 5.95 -5.00 -15.10
CA ASP A 32 7.26 -4.88 -14.47
C ASP A 32 7.31 -3.80 -13.39
N ARG A 33 6.37 -2.85 -13.46
CA ARG A 33 6.14 -1.79 -12.49
C ARG A 33 4.89 -2.02 -11.64
N THR A 34 4.16 -3.11 -11.83
CA THR A 34 2.97 -3.40 -11.04
C THR A 34 3.34 -4.16 -9.77
N PHE A 35 2.87 -3.63 -8.64
CA PHE A 35 3.09 -4.17 -7.30
C PHE A 35 1.76 -4.32 -6.56
N THR A 36 1.69 -5.27 -5.63
CA THR A 36 0.60 -5.41 -4.65
C THR A 36 1.08 -5.00 -3.25
N ALA A 37 0.17 -4.80 -2.30
CA ALA A 37 0.52 -4.37 -0.95
C ALA A 37 0.02 -5.37 0.09
N THR A 38 0.90 -5.84 0.97
CA THR A 38 0.55 -6.68 2.13
C THR A 38 0.83 -5.89 3.41
N SER A 39 -0.11 -5.94 4.35
CA SER A 39 -0.03 -5.24 5.64
C SER A 39 -0.10 -6.24 6.80
N TYR A 40 0.92 -6.21 7.65
CA TYR A 40 1.01 -6.99 8.89
C TYR A 40 0.78 -6.07 10.09
N ASN A 41 -0.16 -6.41 10.94
CA ASN A 41 -0.53 -5.64 12.12
C ASN A 41 -0.10 -6.38 13.39
N TYR A 42 0.88 -5.81 14.07
CA TYR A 42 1.40 -6.23 15.38
C TYR A 42 0.84 -5.36 16.51
N THR A 43 -0.11 -4.47 16.21
CA THR A 43 -0.75 -3.60 17.20
C THR A 43 -2.01 -4.26 17.77
N ARG A 44 -2.45 -3.80 18.94
CA ARG A 44 -3.75 -4.21 19.53
C ARG A 44 -4.98 -3.65 18.80
N TYR A 45 -4.77 -2.72 17.86
CA TYR A 45 -5.81 -1.91 17.21
C TYR A 45 -6.17 -2.43 15.81
N ILE A 46 -7.23 -1.90 15.22
CA ILE A 46 -7.56 -2.14 13.80
C ILE A 46 -6.96 -1.02 12.97
N LEU A 47 -6.39 -1.36 11.82
CA LEU A 47 -5.86 -0.39 10.85
C LEU A 47 -6.75 -0.40 9.62
N HIS A 48 -7.27 0.75 9.26
CA HIS A 48 -8.23 0.94 8.19
C HIS A 48 -7.73 1.98 7.18
N GLN A 49 -8.15 1.86 5.91
CA GLN A 49 -7.75 2.75 4.81
C GLN A 49 -6.25 3.08 4.80
N ILE A 50 -5.42 2.04 4.77
CA ILE A 50 -3.97 2.21 4.60
C ILE A 50 -3.76 2.74 3.18
N ALA A 51 -3.18 3.92 3.05
CA ALA A 51 -2.91 4.60 1.80
C ALA A 51 -1.46 5.08 1.77
N PHE A 52 -0.76 4.94 0.65
CA PHE A 52 0.64 5.34 0.55
C PHE A 52 0.98 5.93 -0.81
N LYS A 53 2.08 6.70 -0.85
CA LYS A 53 2.64 7.30 -2.07
C LYS A 53 4.11 7.61 -1.86
N ASP A 54 4.88 7.74 -2.94
CA ASP A 54 6.23 8.30 -2.87
C ASP A 54 6.22 9.63 -2.09
N SER A 55 7.11 9.74 -1.10
CA SER A 55 7.19 10.88 -0.18
C SER A 55 7.64 12.19 -0.84
N ALA A 56 8.28 12.12 -2.01
CA ALA A 56 8.64 13.27 -2.83
C ALA A 56 7.45 13.83 -3.64
N LEU A 57 6.35 13.08 -3.75
CA LEU A 57 5.16 13.50 -4.47
C LEU A 57 4.10 14.11 -3.53
N PRO A 58 3.25 15.04 -4.02
CA PRO A 58 2.09 15.51 -3.28
C PRO A 58 1.15 14.35 -2.92
N PHE A 59 0.90 14.18 -1.61
CA PHE A 59 -0.03 13.19 -1.11
C PHE A 59 -1.47 13.72 -1.25
N LYS A 60 -2.29 13.00 -2.02
CA LYS A 60 -3.74 13.19 -2.11
C LYS A 60 -4.36 11.81 -1.95
N ILE A 61 -5.19 11.59 -0.94
CA ILE A 61 -5.64 10.25 -0.55
C ILE A 61 -6.58 9.62 -1.60
N ASP A 62 -7.36 10.45 -2.29
CA ASP A 62 -8.25 10.06 -3.39
C ASP A 62 -7.56 9.42 -4.61
N ASN A 63 -6.24 9.63 -4.72
CA ASN A 63 -5.33 9.15 -5.77
C ASN A 63 -4.15 8.33 -5.19
N ALA A 64 -4.20 7.94 -3.92
CA ALA A 64 -3.13 7.17 -3.27
C ALA A 64 -3.39 5.65 -3.43
N PRO A 65 -2.39 4.86 -3.87
CA PRO A 65 -2.38 3.41 -3.72
C PRO A 65 -2.84 2.91 -2.35
N SER A 66 -3.68 1.87 -2.34
CA SER A 66 -4.20 1.25 -1.12
C SER A 66 -3.30 0.11 -0.63
N GLY A 67 -2.80 0.25 0.60
CA GLY A 67 -2.17 -0.81 1.39
C GLY A 67 -3.17 -1.78 2.05
N GLY A 68 -4.47 -1.59 1.81
CA GLY A 68 -5.55 -2.42 2.34
C GLY A 68 -6.05 -1.96 3.72
N SER A 69 -6.53 -2.92 4.52
CA SER A 69 -6.99 -2.73 5.90
C SER A 69 -6.81 -4.04 6.67
N THR A 70 -6.35 -3.97 7.92
CA THR A 70 -6.09 -5.14 8.78
C THR A 70 -7.12 -5.20 9.91
N TYR A 71 -8.14 -6.05 9.73
CA TYR A 71 -9.22 -6.24 10.71
C TYR A 71 -8.92 -7.40 11.65
N ARG A 72 -8.81 -7.15 12.96
CA ARG A 72 -8.52 -8.22 13.95
C ARG A 72 -9.63 -9.27 14.09
N VAL A 73 -10.86 -8.94 13.65
CA VAL A 73 -12.04 -9.81 13.84
C VAL A 73 -12.24 -10.80 12.69
N ASN A 74 -11.81 -10.43 11.47
CA ASN A 74 -12.04 -11.19 10.23
C ASN A 74 -10.76 -11.36 9.36
N GLY A 75 -9.60 -10.92 9.86
CA GLY A 75 -8.31 -11.05 9.15
C GLY A 75 -7.67 -12.42 9.40
N SER A 76 -6.73 -12.80 8.53
CA SER A 76 -5.95 -14.02 8.73
C SER A 76 -5.03 -13.84 9.94
N GLU A 77 -5.27 -14.60 11.01
CA GLU A 77 -4.34 -14.70 12.14
C GLU A 77 -3.12 -15.55 11.73
N GLU A 78 -1.94 -15.10 12.13
CA GLU A 78 -0.69 -15.85 12.03
C GLU A 78 -0.04 -15.88 13.42
N THR A 79 0.59 -17.01 13.78
CA THR A 79 1.24 -17.17 15.10
C THR A 79 2.75 -17.17 14.89
N LEU A 80 3.44 -16.26 15.58
CA LEU A 80 4.89 -16.14 15.56
C LEU A 80 5.57 -17.27 16.35
N ASP A 81 6.88 -17.44 16.17
CA ASP A 81 7.69 -18.45 16.85
C ASP A 81 7.72 -18.32 18.39
N ASN A 82 7.41 -17.13 18.94
CA ASN A 82 7.22 -16.89 20.37
C ASN A 82 5.79 -17.19 20.88
N GLY A 83 4.86 -17.62 20.02
CA GLY A 83 3.44 -17.85 20.34
C GLY A 83 2.54 -16.60 20.28
N GLU A 84 3.07 -15.45 19.89
CA GLU A 84 2.32 -14.20 19.73
C GLU A 84 1.45 -14.25 18.47
N LYS A 85 0.19 -13.83 18.60
CA LYS A 85 -0.75 -13.75 17.47
C LYS A 85 -0.68 -12.39 16.81
N ILE A 86 -0.55 -12.38 15.50
CA ILE A 86 -0.60 -11.18 14.66
C ILE A 86 -1.73 -11.28 13.64
N THR A 87 -2.17 -10.16 13.08
CA THR A 87 -3.16 -10.15 11.99
C THR A 87 -2.52 -9.72 10.68
N ARG A 88 -2.66 -10.54 9.64
CA ARG A 88 -2.26 -10.22 8.26
C ARG A 88 -3.47 -9.78 7.43
N SER A 89 -3.24 -8.83 6.53
CA SER A 89 -4.13 -8.51 5.41
C SER A 89 -3.31 -8.38 4.13
N ALA A 90 -3.85 -8.85 3.01
CA ALA A 90 -3.31 -8.60 1.68
C ALA A 90 -4.31 -7.74 0.91
N SER A 91 -3.83 -6.62 0.36
CA SER A 91 -4.58 -5.82 -0.61
C SER A 91 -4.32 -6.40 -2.00
N THR A 92 -5.37 -6.90 -2.65
CA THR A 92 -5.29 -7.43 -4.02
C THR A 92 -5.26 -6.33 -5.10
N CYS A 93 -5.34 -5.06 -4.72
CA CYS A 93 -5.30 -3.94 -5.66
C CYS A 93 -3.86 -3.60 -6.06
N CYS A 94 -3.60 -3.68 -7.36
CA CYS A 94 -2.35 -3.35 -8.00
C CYS A 94 -2.07 -1.83 -8.00
N PHE A 95 -0.81 -1.44 -7.80
CA PHE A 95 -0.31 -0.08 -7.97
C PHE A 95 0.98 -0.06 -8.78
N MET A 96 1.26 1.07 -9.44
CA MET A 96 2.51 1.26 -10.20
C MET A 96 3.62 1.81 -9.31
N TRP A 97 4.71 1.06 -9.16
CA TRP A 97 5.96 1.50 -8.57
C TRP A 97 6.92 1.99 -9.65
N SER A 98 7.44 3.21 -9.50
CA SER A 98 8.38 3.84 -10.45
C SER A 98 9.78 4.06 -9.86
N GLY A 99 10.00 3.73 -8.59
CA GLY A 99 11.30 3.86 -7.92
C GLY A 99 12.27 2.72 -8.26
N PRO A 100 13.60 2.93 -8.10
CA PRO A 100 14.58 1.85 -8.20
C PRO A 100 14.29 0.74 -7.18
N LEU A 101 14.43 -0.53 -7.58
CA LEU A 101 14.17 -1.69 -6.71
C LEU A 101 15.38 -2.09 -5.84
N ASP A 102 16.57 -1.65 -6.26
CA ASP A 102 17.87 -1.93 -5.65
C ASP A 102 18.23 -0.96 -4.51
N LYS A 103 17.47 0.13 -4.35
CA LYS A 103 17.77 1.23 -3.41
C LYS A 103 16.59 1.49 -2.48
N PRO A 104 16.84 1.98 -1.25
CA PRO A 104 15.77 2.40 -0.36
C PRO A 104 14.88 3.46 -1.00
N GLY A 105 13.59 3.15 -1.18
CA GLY A 105 12.55 4.11 -1.52
C GLY A 105 12.01 4.79 -0.26
N ARG A 106 11.39 5.97 -0.39
CA ARG A 106 10.73 6.65 0.75
C ARG A 106 9.27 6.90 0.42
N VAL A 107 8.34 6.33 1.18
CA VAL A 107 6.90 6.58 1.02
C VAL A 107 6.33 7.37 2.19
N ARG A 108 5.37 8.25 1.90
CA ARG A 108 4.41 8.70 2.90
C ARG A 108 3.31 7.64 3.00
N LEU A 109 3.09 7.16 4.20
CA LEU A 109 2.06 6.22 4.58
C LEU A 109 1.05 6.94 5.48
N VAL A 110 -0.23 6.78 5.22
CA VAL A 110 -1.35 7.34 5.99
C VAL A 110 -2.35 6.22 6.26
N TRP A 111 -2.88 6.14 7.47
CA TRP A 111 -3.85 5.11 7.84
C TRP A 111 -4.72 5.56 9.02
N LEU A 112 -5.92 5.00 9.13
CA LEU A 112 -6.82 5.22 10.25
C LEU A 112 -6.62 4.10 11.30
N VAL A 113 -6.20 4.46 12.51
CA VAL A 113 -6.17 3.56 13.66
C VAL A 113 -7.52 3.63 14.37
N ILE A 114 -8.25 2.51 14.42
CA ILE A 114 -9.46 2.37 15.21
C ILE A 114 -9.07 1.81 16.57
N HIS A 115 -9.13 2.67 17.59
CA HIS A 115 -8.64 2.37 18.94
C HIS A 115 -9.76 2.11 19.96
N ASN A 116 -11.02 2.47 19.65
CA ASN A 116 -12.17 2.10 20.46
C ASN A 116 -13.41 1.89 19.57
N LEU A 117 -13.74 0.61 19.32
CA LEU A 117 -14.91 0.20 18.52
C LEU A 117 -16.25 0.67 19.09
N GLY A 118 -16.39 0.80 20.42
CA GLY A 118 -17.64 1.23 21.05
C GLY A 118 -17.97 2.71 20.89
N TYR A 119 -16.98 3.53 20.49
CA TYR A 119 -17.18 4.94 20.11
C TYR A 119 -16.92 5.19 18.63
N TYR A 120 -16.54 4.16 17.87
CA TYR A 120 -16.26 4.26 16.45
C TYR A 120 -17.56 4.07 15.68
N ASP A 121 -18.23 5.20 15.42
CA ASP A 121 -19.39 5.21 14.57
C ASP A 121 -18.94 5.07 13.11
N ALA A 122 -19.56 4.14 12.39
CA ALA A 122 -19.11 3.74 11.07
C ALA A 122 -19.87 4.42 9.92
N GLU A 123 -20.56 5.53 10.22
CA GLU A 123 -21.28 6.32 9.23
C GLU A 123 -20.36 6.72 8.06
N PRO A 124 -20.82 6.60 6.80
CA PRO A 124 -20.00 6.92 5.62
C PRO A 124 -19.41 8.34 5.65
N GLU A 125 -20.15 9.29 6.23
CA GLU A 125 -19.78 10.70 6.41
C GLU A 125 -18.59 10.91 7.37
N GLY A 126 -18.27 9.91 8.21
CA GLY A 126 -17.17 9.96 9.17
C GLY A 126 -15.78 9.76 8.57
N TYR A 127 -15.69 9.16 7.38
CA TYR A 127 -14.43 8.90 6.68
C TYR A 127 -14.23 9.83 5.51
N GLU A 128 -15.18 9.83 4.58
CA GLU A 128 -15.15 10.63 3.35
C GLU A 128 -15.95 11.92 3.61
N ALA A 129 -15.24 13.06 3.56
CA ALA A 129 -15.51 14.15 4.48
C ALA A 129 -16.83 14.91 4.27
N PRO A 130 -17.33 15.48 5.38
CA PRO A 130 -17.29 16.95 5.49
C PRO A 130 -16.42 17.48 6.65
N SER A 131 -15.94 16.62 7.56
CA SER A 131 -15.20 17.05 8.76
C SER A 131 -13.68 16.96 8.62
N ARG A 132 -12.97 17.96 9.19
CA ARG A 132 -11.50 17.97 9.36
C ARG A 132 -11.04 17.14 10.56
N ASN A 133 -11.90 16.96 11.55
CA ASN A 133 -11.57 16.30 12.81
C ASN A 133 -11.45 14.78 12.62
N ASN A 134 -10.63 14.14 13.47
CA ASN A 134 -10.57 12.69 13.58
C ASN A 134 -11.92 12.09 14.02
N PRO A 135 -12.32 10.91 13.48
CA PRO A 135 -13.55 10.25 13.87
C PRO A 135 -13.52 9.84 15.35
N ARG A 136 -14.68 9.72 15.98
CA ARG A 136 -14.76 9.19 17.35
C ARG A 136 -14.24 7.74 17.36
N GLY A 137 -13.51 7.35 18.41
CA GLY A 137 -12.88 6.03 18.50
C GLY A 137 -11.75 5.74 17.50
N GLY A 138 -11.41 6.67 16.59
CA GLY A 138 -10.34 6.51 15.59
C GLY A 138 -9.39 7.72 15.52
N ARG A 139 -8.21 7.52 14.91
CA ARG A 139 -7.21 8.57 14.63
C ARG A 139 -6.49 8.32 13.32
N TRP A 140 -6.38 9.34 12.48
CA TRP A 140 -5.54 9.32 11.31
C TRP A 140 -4.08 9.51 11.72
N CYS A 141 -3.25 8.54 11.36
CA CYS A 141 -1.81 8.57 11.56
C CYS A 141 -1.09 8.78 10.22
N GLN A 142 0.12 9.33 10.27
CA GLN A 142 1.06 9.24 9.16
C GLN A 142 2.46 8.80 9.58
N ALA A 143 3.24 8.34 8.61
CA ALA A 143 4.68 8.14 8.72
C ALA A 143 5.34 8.40 7.36
N ILE A 144 6.60 8.85 7.38
CA ILE A 144 7.52 8.66 6.25
C ILE A 144 8.31 7.39 6.53
N VAL A 145 8.22 6.42 5.64
CA VAL A 145 8.78 5.07 5.82
C VAL A 145 9.80 4.79 4.73
N ASP A 146 10.97 4.32 5.14
CA ASP A 146 12.01 3.82 4.23
C ASP A 146 11.66 2.38 3.83
N ILE A 147 11.40 2.16 2.55
CA ILE A 147 11.16 0.83 1.99
C ILE A 147 12.53 0.19 1.72
N ARG A 148 12.85 -0.87 2.47
CA ARG A 148 14.06 -1.66 2.24
C ARG A 148 13.99 -2.38 0.88
N PRO A 149 15.12 -2.52 0.15
CA PRO A 149 15.21 -3.41 -1.00
C PRO A 149 14.80 -4.85 -0.68
N ALA A 150 14.49 -5.63 -1.72
CA ALA A 150 14.06 -7.02 -1.56
C ALA A 150 15.17 -7.92 -1.01
N ALA A 151 14.78 -8.90 -0.18
CA ALA A 151 15.70 -9.86 0.41
C ALA A 151 15.88 -11.10 -0.50
N GLY A 152 16.70 -10.97 -1.55
CA GLY A 152 17.04 -12.08 -2.44
C GLY A 152 17.36 -11.65 -3.88
N PRO A 153 17.65 -12.61 -4.77
CA PRO A 153 17.85 -12.37 -6.19
C PRO A 153 16.52 -12.26 -6.97
N ASP A 154 15.44 -12.79 -6.41
CA ASP A 154 14.14 -12.81 -7.05
C ASP A 154 13.56 -11.40 -7.15
N ARG A 155 12.93 -11.09 -8.27
CA ARG A 155 12.27 -9.79 -8.46
C ARG A 155 11.12 -9.63 -7.46
N PRO A 156 11.01 -8.48 -6.77
CA PRO A 156 9.84 -8.15 -5.98
C PRO A 156 8.67 -7.67 -6.87
N ASP A 157 7.47 -8.01 -6.42
CA ASP A 157 6.15 -7.62 -6.95
C ASP A 157 5.19 -7.21 -5.82
N MET A 158 5.70 -7.06 -4.59
CA MET A 158 4.95 -6.63 -3.42
C MET A 158 5.69 -5.57 -2.61
N VAL A 159 4.94 -4.71 -1.92
CA VAL A 159 5.43 -3.97 -0.74
C VAL A 159 4.78 -4.57 0.50
N ALA A 160 5.61 -5.00 1.45
CA ALA A 160 5.18 -5.47 2.76
C ALA A 160 5.33 -4.33 3.80
N PHE A 161 4.23 -3.94 4.44
CA PHE A 161 4.18 -2.97 5.53
C PHE A 161 3.96 -3.69 6.86
N HIS A 162 4.75 -3.36 7.89
CA HIS A 162 4.70 -3.98 9.21
C HIS A 162 4.46 -2.90 10.28
N PHE A 163 3.24 -2.86 10.83
CA PHE A 163 2.79 -1.85 11.79
C PHE A 163 2.98 -2.33 13.22
N LEU A 164 3.86 -1.66 13.96
CA LEU A 164 4.41 -2.16 15.23
C LEU A 164 3.78 -1.48 16.45
N ALA A 165 3.82 -2.16 17.60
CA ALA A 165 3.15 -1.72 18.83
C ALA A 165 3.67 -0.37 19.39
N ASP A 166 4.93 -0.06 19.12
CA ASP A 166 5.57 1.24 19.41
C ASP A 166 5.15 2.38 18.46
N GLY A 167 4.24 2.11 17.52
CA GLY A 167 3.74 3.04 16.51
C GLY A 167 4.69 3.31 15.34
N SER A 168 5.79 2.55 15.23
CA SER A 168 6.63 2.56 14.02
C SER A 168 6.04 1.69 12.91
N VAL A 169 6.51 1.93 11.69
CA VAL A 169 6.22 1.06 10.55
C VAL A 169 7.53 0.70 9.87
N GLN A 170 7.78 -0.59 9.65
CA GLN A 170 8.83 -1.07 8.76
C GLN A 170 8.22 -1.38 7.39
N ALA A 171 8.95 -1.11 6.31
CA ALA A 171 8.53 -1.49 4.96
C ALA A 171 9.68 -2.17 4.20
N GLN A 172 9.33 -3.11 3.32
CA GLN A 172 10.28 -3.73 2.40
C GLN A 172 9.60 -4.14 1.09
N LEU A 173 10.38 -4.13 0.01
CA LEU A 173 10.02 -4.82 -1.22
C LEU A 173 10.08 -6.34 -0.97
N ALA A 174 9.13 -7.07 -1.54
CA ALA A 174 8.96 -8.50 -1.32
C ALA A 174 8.29 -9.17 -2.53
N ASN A 175 8.17 -10.49 -2.46
CA ASN A 175 7.35 -11.34 -3.32
C ASN A 175 6.62 -12.38 -2.44
N GLU A 176 5.81 -13.27 -3.01
CA GLU A 176 5.06 -14.29 -2.25
C GLU A 176 5.93 -15.11 -1.27
N MET A 177 7.19 -15.36 -1.60
CA MET A 177 8.12 -16.17 -0.80
C MET A 177 8.82 -15.38 0.32
N THR A 178 8.90 -14.06 0.20
CA THR A 178 9.62 -13.15 1.11
C THR A 178 8.71 -12.19 1.87
N ALA A 179 7.44 -12.06 1.46
CA ALA A 179 6.36 -11.42 2.20
C ALA A 179 5.92 -12.34 3.35
N LYS A 180 6.71 -12.31 4.42
CA LYS A 180 6.53 -13.06 5.66
C LYS A 180 6.50 -12.11 6.85
N PRO A 181 5.93 -12.52 8.00
CA PRO A 181 6.06 -11.74 9.23
C PRO A 181 7.52 -11.46 9.61
N LEU A 182 7.74 -10.33 10.28
CA LEU A 182 8.97 -10.10 11.03
C LEU A 182 9.16 -11.21 12.09
N ALA A 183 10.41 -11.62 12.31
CA ALA A 183 10.77 -12.57 13.36
C ALA A 183 10.42 -12.02 14.75
N SER A 184 10.08 -12.90 15.71
CA SER A 184 9.72 -12.48 17.08
C SER A 184 10.78 -11.62 17.76
N SER A 185 12.05 -11.83 17.44
CA SER A 185 13.16 -11.02 17.97
C SER A 185 13.12 -9.57 17.49
N GLU A 186 12.64 -9.32 16.26
CA GLU A 186 12.44 -7.97 15.72
C GLU A 186 11.18 -7.33 16.30
N VAL A 187 10.05 -8.05 16.33
CA VAL A 187 8.79 -7.58 16.95
C VAL A 187 9.03 -7.17 18.40
N LYS A 188 9.80 -7.95 19.16
CA LYS A 188 10.18 -7.65 20.55
C LYS A 188 11.02 -6.37 20.71
N ARG A 189 11.79 -5.92 19.70
CA ARG A 189 12.49 -4.61 19.76
C ARG A 189 11.51 -3.43 19.72
N HIS A 190 10.29 -3.68 19.25
CA HIS A 190 9.23 -2.69 19.08
C HIS A 190 7.99 -2.96 19.96
N SER A 191 8.14 -3.78 21.02
CA SER A 191 7.04 -4.16 21.91
C SER A 191 6.70 -3.12 22.99
N ALA A 192 7.49 -2.03 23.09
CA ALA A 192 7.21 -0.94 24.01
C ALA A 192 5.95 -0.19 23.53
N PRO A 193 4.84 -0.18 24.28
CA PRO A 193 3.62 0.49 23.84
C PRO A 193 3.83 2.01 23.78
N MET A 194 3.09 2.67 22.88
CA MET A 194 3.00 4.13 22.86
C MET A 194 2.51 4.69 24.23
N PRO A 195 2.85 5.95 24.55
CA PRO A 195 2.35 6.64 25.74
C PRO A 195 0.82 6.55 25.90
N GLU A 196 0.34 6.63 27.14
CA GLU A 196 -1.10 6.56 27.41
C GLU A 196 -1.88 7.65 26.65
N GLY A 197 -2.99 7.26 26.03
CA GLY A 197 -3.78 8.13 25.15
C GLY A 197 -3.22 8.30 23.73
N GLN A 198 -1.97 7.93 23.45
CA GLN A 198 -1.37 8.05 22.12
C GLN A 198 -1.56 6.77 21.29
N VAL A 199 -2.03 6.93 20.05
CA VAL A 199 -2.26 5.81 19.09
C VAL A 199 -1.57 6.01 17.74
N CYS A 200 -0.97 7.18 17.52
CA CYS A 200 -0.13 7.52 16.37
C CYS A 200 1.18 8.11 16.88
N ARG A 201 2.33 7.75 16.29
CA ARG A 201 3.57 8.55 16.47
C ARG A 201 3.41 9.97 15.95
N GLN A 202 2.70 10.11 14.83
CA GLN A 202 2.31 11.38 14.25
C GLN A 202 0.83 11.30 13.85
N GLU A 203 -0.02 11.95 14.63
CA GLU A 203 -1.44 12.15 14.30
C GLU A 203 -1.56 13.25 13.23
N ILE A 204 -2.57 13.15 12.37
CA ILE A 204 -2.97 14.17 11.40
C ILE A 204 -4.48 14.42 11.44
N ASP A 205 -4.90 15.52 10.80
CA ASP A 205 -6.30 15.78 10.46
C ASP A 205 -6.83 14.74 9.46
N ASN A 206 -8.16 14.67 9.27
CA ASN A 206 -8.77 13.78 8.27
C ASN A 206 -8.22 14.08 6.85
N PRO A 207 -7.49 13.14 6.20
CA PRO A 207 -6.89 13.35 4.88
C PRO A 207 -7.93 13.47 3.75
N TRP A 208 -9.18 13.09 3.98
CA TRP A 208 -10.30 13.29 3.05
C TRP A 208 -10.93 14.68 3.14
N TYR A 209 -10.54 15.52 4.11
CA TYR A 209 -11.16 16.83 4.31
C TYR A 209 -11.03 17.74 3.07
N GLY A 210 -12.17 18.26 2.61
CA GLY A 210 -12.25 19.10 1.41
C GLY A 210 -12.25 18.32 0.08
N ILE A 211 -12.21 16.99 0.10
CA ILE A 211 -12.42 16.14 -1.07
C ILE A 211 -13.92 15.82 -1.16
N PRO A 212 -14.61 16.12 -2.28
CA PRO A 212 -16.00 15.72 -2.46
C PRO A 212 -16.14 14.19 -2.41
N PRO A 213 -17.18 13.63 -1.74
CA PRO A 213 -17.46 12.21 -1.77
C PRO A 213 -17.56 11.71 -3.21
N LYS A 214 -16.92 10.56 -3.50
CA LYS A 214 -17.07 9.95 -4.83
C LYS A 214 -18.52 9.42 -4.93
N PRO A 215 -19.29 9.75 -5.97
CA PRO A 215 -20.63 9.22 -6.11
C PRO A 215 -20.56 7.70 -6.21
N HIS A 216 -21.35 7.01 -5.38
CA HIS A 216 -21.44 5.55 -5.40
C HIS A 216 -21.79 5.09 -6.81
N ARG A 217 -20.97 4.21 -7.37
CA ARG A 217 -21.27 3.49 -8.61
C ARG A 217 -21.51 2.05 -8.20
N GLU A 218 -22.76 1.61 -8.35
CA GLU A 218 -23.17 0.21 -8.27
C GLU A 218 -22.56 -0.60 -9.44
#